data_AF-A0A2N4USN1-F1
#
_entry.id   AF-A0A2N4USN1-F1
#
_cell.length_a   1.000
_cell.length_b   1.000
_cell.length_c   1.000
_cell.angle_alpha   90.00
_cell.angle_beta   90.00
_cell.angle_gamma   90.00
#
_symmetry.space_group_name_H-M   'P 1'
#
loop_
_entity.id
_entity.type
_entity.pdbx_description
1 polymer ?
#
loop_
_entity_poly.entity_id
_entity_poly.type
_entity_poly.pdbx_seq_one_letter_code
_entity_poly.pdbx_strand_id
1 'polypeptide(L)'
;MNKGFTLIELVIVIVILGILAVTAAPKFMGISSDARKANLDQLASTLQTSAKLAHTKAILAGKDNTSAIIKIAGSNIRMAQGYPTATKDGIVQVITDANQWHPMVPSVNILANFHKSVAGLMMFSQYPINKMSATEAFNTQCFVLYTDLSTAAKSQTGSSSSHNSNKHELGLIKKTICYLLSWVGADQYVGFCRKPNDNNDKKSGIQINKNFGTDGPEISIVSKGC
;
A
#
# COMPACT_ATOMS: atom_id res chain seq x y z
N MET A 1 10.30 -41.65 47.66
CA MET A 1 11.32 -42.24 46.76
C MET A 1 11.47 -41.31 45.57
N ASN A 2 12.48 -40.43 45.59
CA ASN A 2 12.76 -39.57 44.44
C ASN A 2 13.35 -40.46 43.35
N LYS A 3 12.56 -40.74 42.30
CA LYS A 3 13.08 -41.33 41.07
C LYS A 3 14.07 -40.33 40.49
N GLY A 4 15.37 -40.56 40.72
CA GLY A 4 16.43 -39.75 40.15
C GLY A 4 16.43 -39.91 38.63
N PHE A 5 16.51 -38.78 37.93
CA PHE A 5 16.70 -38.74 36.48
C PHE A 5 18.01 -39.48 36.15
N THR A 6 17.98 -40.39 35.18
CA THR A 6 19.21 -41.11 34.81
C THR A 6 20.10 -40.23 33.95
N LEU A 7 21.42 -40.36 34.07
CA LEU A 7 22.38 -39.59 33.25
C LEU A 7 22.14 -39.79 31.75
N ILE A 8 21.74 -40.99 31.33
CA ILE A 8 21.46 -41.30 29.92
C ILE A 8 20.19 -40.61 29.42
N GLU A 9 19.20 -40.41 30.27
CA GLU A 9 17.94 -39.74 29.96
C GLU A 9 18.15 -38.24 29.72
N LEU A 10 19.12 -37.62 30.40
CA LEU A 10 19.54 -36.26 30.09
C LEU A 10 20.31 -36.19 28.75
N VAL A 11 21.21 -37.15 28.51
CA VAL A 11 22.04 -37.19 27.29
C VAL A 11 21.20 -37.37 26.03
N ILE A 12 20.23 -38.30 26.04
CA ILE A 12 19.38 -38.52 24.87
C ILE A 12 18.52 -37.30 24.54
N VAL A 13 18.04 -36.57 25.56
CA VAL A 13 17.23 -35.35 25.36
C VAL A 13 18.04 -34.25 24.68
N ILE A 14 19.27 -33.98 25.14
CA ILE A 14 20.11 -32.94 24.50
C ILE A 14 20.52 -33.33 23.08
N VAL A 15 20.70 -34.62 22.80
CA VAL A 15 21.00 -35.12 21.44
C VAL A 15 19.80 -34.92 20.52
N ILE A 16 18.59 -35.28 20.96
CA ILE A 16 17.36 -35.08 20.19
C ILE A 16 17.12 -33.58 19.96
N LEU A 17 17.24 -32.75 21.01
CA LEU A 17 17.10 -31.30 20.90
C LEU A 17 18.15 -30.69 19.96
N GLY A 18 19.38 -31.23 19.96
CA GLY A 18 20.43 -30.81 19.03
C GLY A 18 20.07 -31.05 17.56
N ILE A 19 19.53 -32.23 17.23
CA ILE A 19 19.12 -32.57 15.86
C ILE A 19 17.91 -31.73 15.41
N LEU A 20 16.93 -31.53 16.30
CA LEU A 20 15.76 -30.70 16.02
C LEU A 20 16.15 -29.23 15.80
N ALA A 21 17.11 -28.71 16.57
CA ALA A 21 17.58 -27.33 16.42
C ALA A 21 18.26 -27.08 15.07
N VAL A 22 19.13 -27.99 14.62
CA VAL A 22 19.87 -27.87 13.35
C VAL A 22 18.94 -27.94 12.13
N THR A 23 17.87 -28.74 12.20
CA THR A 23 16.92 -28.91 11.09
C THR A 23 15.81 -27.84 11.06
N ALA A 24 15.43 -27.27 12.20
CA ALA A 24 14.39 -26.25 12.28
C ALA A 24 14.85 -24.84 11.86
N ALA A 25 16.12 -24.48 12.11
CA ALA A 25 16.62 -23.13 11.89
C ALA A 25 16.49 -22.62 10.43
N PRO A 26 16.84 -23.39 9.37
CA PRO A 26 16.72 -22.91 7.99
C PRO A 26 15.25 -22.69 7.57
N LYS A 27 14.33 -23.54 8.04
CA LYS A 27 12.91 -23.48 7.68
C LYS A 27 12.20 -22.28 8.33
N PHE A 28 12.57 -21.94 9.56
CA PHE A 28 11.97 -20.81 10.29
C PHE A 28 12.27 -19.45 9.63
N MET A 29 13.45 -19.29 9.03
CA MET A 29 13.84 -18.05 8.33
C MET A 29 13.00 -17.78 7.08
N GLY A 30 12.68 -18.81 6.27
CA GLY A 30 11.87 -18.67 5.07
C GLY A 30 10.40 -18.33 5.36
N ILE A 31 9.79 -18.99 6.35
CA ILE A 31 8.39 -18.79 6.75
C ILE A 31 8.12 -17.33 7.12
N SER A 32 9.08 -16.66 7.75
CA SER A 32 8.93 -15.26 8.16
C SER A 32 8.88 -14.28 6.99
N SER A 33 9.56 -14.57 5.87
CA SER A 33 9.49 -13.76 4.64
C SER A 33 8.18 -14.04 3.89
N ASP A 34 7.83 -15.31 3.74
CA ASP A 34 6.59 -15.72 3.04
C ASP A 34 5.34 -15.23 3.76
N ALA A 35 5.33 -15.25 5.09
CA ALA A 35 4.24 -14.69 5.89
C ALA A 35 4.09 -13.18 5.66
N ARG A 36 5.20 -12.43 5.55
CA ARG A 36 5.16 -10.98 5.25
C ARG A 36 4.59 -10.71 3.87
N LYS A 37 4.97 -11.50 2.86
CA LYS A 37 4.42 -11.40 1.50
C LYS A 37 2.92 -11.68 1.49
N ALA A 38 2.49 -12.76 2.13
CA ALA A 38 1.07 -13.11 2.26
C ALA A 38 0.26 -12.02 2.98
N ASN A 39 0.84 -11.39 4.01
CA ASN A 39 0.23 -10.26 4.71
C ASN A 39 0.02 -9.05 3.76
N LEU A 40 0.98 -8.73 2.89
CA LEU A 40 0.81 -7.66 1.89
C LEU A 40 -0.28 -7.99 0.86
N ASP A 41 -0.37 -9.24 0.41
CA ASP A 41 -1.44 -9.69 -0.49
C ASP A 41 -2.83 -9.60 0.17
N GLN A 42 -2.91 -9.96 1.45
CA GLN A 42 -4.12 -9.81 2.26
C GLN A 42 -4.52 -8.35 2.41
N LEU A 43 -3.55 -7.47 2.68
CA LEU A 43 -3.78 -6.02 2.77
C LEU A 43 -4.27 -5.46 1.44
N ALA A 44 -3.64 -5.82 0.32
CA ALA A 44 -4.07 -5.39 -1.01
C ALA A 44 -5.52 -5.82 -1.31
N SER A 45 -5.88 -7.07 -0.97
CA SER A 45 -7.25 -7.58 -1.10
C SER A 45 -8.25 -6.84 -0.21
N THR A 46 -7.81 -6.45 0.99
CA THR A 46 -8.61 -5.68 1.96
C THR A 46 -8.85 -4.26 1.45
N LEU A 47 -7.80 -3.57 0.98
CA LEU A 47 -7.88 -2.27 0.32
C LEU A 47 -8.80 -2.34 -0.90
N GLN A 48 -8.67 -3.39 -1.70
CA GLN A 48 -9.49 -3.60 -2.88
C GLN A 48 -10.98 -3.66 -2.52
N THR A 49 -11.32 -4.55 -1.59
CA THR A 49 -12.69 -4.79 -1.15
C THR A 49 -13.28 -3.56 -0.47
N SER A 50 -12.50 -2.90 0.38
CA SER A 50 -12.93 -1.72 1.14
C SER A 50 -13.20 -0.52 0.23
N ALA A 51 -12.33 -0.27 -0.75
CA ALA A 51 -12.53 0.79 -1.73
C ALA A 51 -13.73 0.51 -2.64
N LYS A 52 -13.95 -0.75 -3.06
CA LYS A 52 -15.13 -1.13 -3.85
C LYS A 52 -16.42 -0.96 -3.05
N LEU A 53 -16.43 -1.36 -1.78
CA LEU A 53 -17.58 -1.18 -0.90
C LEU A 53 -17.89 0.31 -0.67
N ALA A 54 -16.86 1.13 -0.45
CA ALA A 54 -17.01 2.57 -0.33
C ALA A 54 -17.53 3.20 -1.63
N HIS A 55 -17.08 2.71 -2.79
CA HIS A 55 -17.59 3.14 -4.08
C HIS A 55 -19.06 2.77 -4.29
N THR A 56 -19.47 1.55 -3.94
CA THR A 56 -20.88 1.17 -3.95
C THR A 56 -21.72 2.10 -3.08
N LYS A 57 -21.24 2.48 -1.89
CA LYS A 57 -21.92 3.48 -1.05
C LYS A 57 -21.98 4.87 -1.68
N ALA A 58 -20.93 5.29 -2.39
CA ALA A 58 -20.93 6.55 -3.13
C ALA A 58 -21.96 6.53 -4.27
N ILE A 59 -22.07 5.43 -5.02
CA ILE A 59 -23.09 5.25 -6.07
C ILE A 59 -24.50 5.35 -5.49
N LEU A 60 -24.77 4.66 -4.38
CA LEU A 60 -26.08 4.72 -3.70
C LEU A 60 -26.42 6.12 -3.20
N ALA A 61 -25.41 6.95 -2.91
CA ALA A 61 -25.57 8.35 -2.53
C ALA A 61 -25.62 9.32 -3.75
N GLY A 62 -25.56 8.81 -4.99
CA GLY A 62 -25.50 9.63 -6.21
C GLY A 62 -24.21 10.44 -6.34
N LYS A 63 -23.09 9.90 -5.84
CA LYS A 63 -21.75 10.52 -5.82
C LYS A 63 -20.70 9.65 -6.55
N ASP A 64 -21.13 8.89 -7.53
CA ASP A 64 -20.35 7.91 -8.30
C ASP A 64 -19.20 8.51 -9.12
N ASN A 65 -19.27 9.79 -9.51
CA ASN A 65 -18.27 10.48 -10.33
C ASN A 65 -17.90 11.87 -9.80
N THR A 66 -18.13 12.13 -8.51
CA THR A 66 -17.86 13.44 -7.90
C THR A 66 -16.93 13.35 -6.70
N SER A 67 -16.31 14.48 -6.35
CA SER A 67 -15.65 14.64 -5.06
C SER A 67 -16.71 14.89 -4.00
N ALA A 68 -16.74 14.07 -2.97
CA ALA A 68 -17.73 14.15 -1.90
C ALA A 68 -17.15 13.64 -0.59
N ILE A 69 -17.77 14.05 0.51
CA ILE A 69 -17.59 13.39 1.80
C ILE A 69 -18.84 12.56 2.03
N ILE A 70 -18.68 11.25 2.21
CA ILE A 70 -19.79 10.34 2.51
C ILE A 70 -19.58 9.70 3.88
N LYS A 71 -20.67 9.42 4.58
CA LYS A 71 -20.60 8.77 5.90
C LYS A 71 -20.67 7.26 5.74
N ILE A 72 -19.62 6.56 6.15
CA ILE A 72 -19.53 5.09 6.15
C ILE A 72 -19.24 4.64 7.58
N ALA A 73 -20.13 3.81 8.15
CA ALA A 73 -19.96 3.24 9.49
C ALA A 73 -19.69 4.30 10.58
N GLY A 74 -20.27 5.50 10.46
CA GLY A 74 -20.07 6.59 11.41
C GLY A 74 -18.95 7.57 11.04
N SER A 75 -18.00 7.16 10.19
CA SER A 75 -16.85 7.96 9.77
C SER A 75 -17.11 8.74 8.49
N ASN A 76 -16.56 9.96 8.41
CA ASN A 76 -16.58 10.78 7.21
C ASN A 76 -15.43 10.38 6.28
N ILE A 77 -15.77 9.83 5.11
CA ILE A 77 -14.82 9.34 4.13
C ILE A 77 -14.74 10.33 2.98
N ARG A 78 -13.53 10.82 2.71
CA ARG A 78 -13.24 11.66 1.56
C ARG A 78 -13.14 10.81 0.30
N MET A 79 -14.02 11.09 -0.64
CA MET A 79 -14.16 10.41 -1.91
C MET A 79 -13.83 11.36 -3.05
N ALA A 80 -13.31 10.82 -4.14
CA ALA A 80 -13.16 11.52 -5.39
C ALA A 80 -13.34 10.55 -6.57
N GLN A 81 -14.14 10.95 -7.55
CA GLN A 81 -14.63 10.08 -8.62
C GLN A 81 -15.32 8.82 -8.07
N GLY A 82 -16.08 8.99 -6.98
CA GLY A 82 -16.75 7.88 -6.32
C GLY A 82 -15.86 6.90 -5.57
N TYR A 83 -14.53 7.06 -5.53
CA TYR A 83 -13.61 6.19 -4.77
C TYR A 83 -12.95 6.91 -3.59
N PRO A 84 -12.53 6.20 -2.52
CA PRO A 84 -11.81 6.82 -1.41
C PRO A 84 -10.49 7.43 -1.88
N THR A 85 -10.17 8.64 -1.42
CA THR A 85 -8.89 9.29 -1.74
C THR A 85 -7.73 8.62 -1.00
N ALA A 86 -6.52 8.65 -1.57
CA ALA A 86 -5.27 8.14 -0.99
C ALA A 86 -4.77 9.05 0.15
N THR A 87 -5.59 9.21 1.18
CA THR A 87 -5.37 10.09 2.32
C THR A 87 -5.87 9.46 3.61
N LYS A 88 -5.44 10.01 4.75
CA LYS A 88 -5.89 9.56 6.08
C LYS A 88 -7.40 9.67 6.29
N ASP A 89 -8.06 10.61 5.63
CA ASP A 89 -9.53 10.78 5.69
C ASP A 89 -10.27 9.99 4.59
N GLY A 90 -9.55 9.27 3.73
CA GLY A 90 -10.11 8.52 2.61
C GLY A 90 -9.94 7.02 2.81
N ILE A 91 -9.06 6.41 2.02
CA ILE A 91 -8.83 4.95 2.03
C ILE A 91 -8.47 4.38 3.41
N VAL A 92 -7.77 5.15 4.26
CA VAL A 92 -7.40 4.70 5.61
C VAL A 92 -8.61 4.56 6.52
N GLN A 93 -9.68 5.33 6.30
CA GLN A 93 -10.90 5.26 7.13
C GLN A 93 -11.80 4.08 6.78
N VAL A 94 -11.61 3.46 5.61
CA VAL A 94 -12.48 2.36 5.14
C VAL A 94 -11.88 0.97 5.37
N ILE A 95 -10.61 0.89 5.75
CA ILE A 95 -9.98 -0.38 6.15
C ILE A 95 -10.17 -0.61 7.65
N THR A 96 -10.45 -1.86 8.04
CA THR A 96 -10.42 -2.28 9.43
C THR A 96 -8.96 -2.43 9.88
N ASP A 97 -8.68 -2.22 11.17
CA ASP A 97 -7.36 -2.43 11.76
C ASP A 97 -6.21 -1.63 11.12
N ALA A 98 -6.47 -0.39 10.70
CA ALA A 98 -5.44 0.55 10.20
C ALA A 98 -4.25 0.73 11.17
N ASN A 99 -4.42 0.43 12.46
CA ASN A 99 -3.36 0.49 13.46
C ASN A 99 -2.25 -0.55 13.23
N GLN A 100 -2.53 -1.65 12.53
CA GLN A 100 -1.53 -2.67 12.17
C GLN A 100 -0.73 -2.27 10.92
N TRP A 101 -1.28 -1.39 10.09
CA TRP A 101 -0.73 -1.00 8.80
C TRP A 101 -0.29 0.45 8.87
N HIS A 102 0.99 0.68 9.12
CA HIS A 102 1.54 2.04 9.26
C HIS A 102 1.35 2.84 7.97
N PRO A 103 0.33 3.72 7.89
CA PRO A 103 0.00 4.40 6.66
C PRO A 103 0.82 5.67 6.52
N MET A 104 1.40 5.88 5.35
CA MET A 104 2.22 7.03 5.04
C MET A 104 1.82 7.61 3.70
N VAL A 105 1.63 8.92 3.64
CA VAL A 105 1.57 9.63 2.37
C VAL A 105 3.02 10.00 2.02
N PRO A 106 3.64 9.38 1.00
CA PRO A 106 5.04 9.66 0.69
C PRO A 106 5.17 11.11 0.22
N SER A 107 5.86 11.94 1.01
CA SER A 107 6.28 13.28 0.62
C SER A 107 7.65 13.20 -0.02
N VAL A 108 7.72 13.40 -1.33
CA VAL A 108 9.00 13.50 -2.04
C VAL A 108 9.47 14.96 -1.96
N ASN A 109 10.50 15.23 -1.17
CA ASN A 109 11.04 16.57 -0.90
C ASN A 109 11.84 17.19 -2.07
N ILE A 110 11.59 16.75 -3.31
CA ILE A 110 12.35 17.17 -4.51
C ILE A 110 12.10 18.64 -4.86
N LEU A 111 11.12 19.27 -4.21
CA LEU A 111 10.74 20.64 -4.45
C LEU A 111 10.69 21.34 -3.09
N ALA A 112 11.79 21.94 -2.66
CA ALA A 112 11.82 22.83 -1.49
C ALA A 112 10.81 24.01 -1.59
N ASN A 113 10.16 24.20 -2.75
CA ASN A 113 9.10 25.18 -3.00
C ASN A 113 7.72 24.57 -3.32
N PHE A 114 7.56 23.24 -3.29
CA PHE A 114 6.25 22.58 -3.39
C PHE A 114 6.06 21.69 -2.15
N HIS A 115 5.59 22.31 -1.08
CA HIS A 115 5.19 21.70 0.20
C HIS A 115 3.95 20.79 0.07
N LYS A 116 3.77 20.08 -1.04
CA LYS A 116 2.59 19.25 -1.29
C LYS A 116 3.04 17.86 -1.67
N SER A 117 2.83 16.96 -0.71
CA SER A 117 2.82 15.51 -0.86
C SER A 117 2.26 15.09 -2.23
N VAL A 118 2.74 13.98 -2.80
CA VAL A 118 2.17 13.43 -4.04
C VAL A 118 0.72 13.06 -3.76
N ALA A 119 -0.17 14.03 -4.00
CA ALA A 119 -1.58 13.90 -3.73
C ALA A 119 -2.08 12.76 -4.61
N GLY A 120 -2.57 11.69 -4.00
CA GLY A 120 -2.97 10.50 -4.73
C GLY A 120 -2.06 9.29 -4.54
N LEU A 121 -1.07 9.32 -3.64
CA LEU A 121 -0.32 8.13 -3.22
C LEU A 121 -0.49 7.89 -1.71
N MET A 122 -0.85 6.67 -1.33
CA MET A 122 -0.86 6.21 0.06
C MET A 122 -0.12 4.88 0.14
N MET A 123 0.86 4.82 1.01
CA MET A 123 1.66 3.63 1.26
C MET A 123 1.26 2.99 2.58
N PHE A 124 1.20 1.67 2.60
CA PHE A 124 0.92 0.86 3.77
C PHE A 124 2.03 -0.18 3.95
N SER A 125 2.56 -0.29 5.17
CA SER A 125 3.53 -1.33 5.52
C SER A 125 3.27 -1.87 6.91
N GLN A 126 3.67 -3.12 7.14
CA GLN A 126 3.67 -3.75 8.46
C GLN A 126 4.80 -3.21 9.36
N TYR A 127 5.81 -2.56 8.77
CA TYR A 127 6.90 -1.89 9.49
C TYR A 127 6.59 -0.38 9.63
N PRO A 128 6.99 0.30 10.73
CA PRO A 128 6.68 1.71 10.98
C PRO A 128 7.40 2.69 10.04
N ILE A 129 6.99 2.70 8.78
CA ILE A 129 7.43 3.64 7.73
C ILE A 129 6.94 5.06 7.97
N ASN A 130 5.90 5.25 8.80
CA ASN A 130 5.29 6.53 9.08
C ASN A 130 6.21 7.52 9.85
N LYS A 131 7.36 7.04 10.33
CA LYS A 131 8.40 7.84 10.99
C LYS A 131 9.63 8.10 10.11
N MET A 132 9.65 7.59 8.89
CA MET A 132 10.77 7.66 7.95
C MET A 132 10.58 8.77 6.92
N SER A 133 11.64 9.10 6.18
CA SER A 133 11.51 9.84 4.93
C SER A 133 10.88 8.96 3.84
N ALA A 134 10.28 9.58 2.81
CA ALA A 134 9.69 8.83 1.70
C ALA A 134 10.72 7.93 0.99
N THR A 135 11.96 8.42 0.82
CA THR A 135 13.05 7.67 0.18
C THR A 135 13.41 6.42 0.97
N GLU A 136 13.57 6.52 2.28
CA GLU A 136 13.84 5.37 3.16
C GLU A 136 12.70 4.35 3.08
N ALA A 137 11.47 4.82 3.09
CA ALA A 137 10.32 3.94 3.02
C ALA A 137 10.23 3.19 1.67
N PHE A 138 10.52 3.86 0.53
CA PHE A 138 10.62 3.20 -0.78
C PHE A 138 11.78 2.19 -0.85
N ASN A 139 12.90 2.49 -0.17
CA ASN A 139 14.05 1.59 -0.10
C ASN A 139 13.78 0.28 0.65
N THR A 140 12.71 0.22 1.48
CA THR A 140 12.32 -1.03 2.15
C THR A 140 11.80 -2.09 1.18
N GLN A 141 11.26 -1.68 0.02
CA GLN A 141 10.63 -2.57 -0.97
C GLN A 141 9.63 -3.60 -0.37
N CYS A 142 8.98 -3.26 0.74
CA CYS A 142 8.02 -4.11 1.45
C CYS A 142 6.80 -3.29 1.89
N PHE A 143 5.91 -2.99 0.94
CA PHE A 143 4.74 -2.14 1.13
C PHE A 143 3.65 -2.39 0.07
N VAL A 144 2.44 -1.93 0.36
CA VAL A 144 1.36 -1.79 -0.62
C VAL A 144 1.14 -0.31 -0.90
N LEU A 145 1.09 0.06 -2.18
CA LEU A 145 0.82 1.41 -2.66
C LEU A 145 -0.60 1.48 -3.21
N TYR A 146 -1.42 2.32 -2.61
CA TYR A 146 -2.73 2.70 -3.11
C TYR A 146 -2.60 4.04 -3.83
N THR A 147 -2.94 4.07 -5.11
CA THR A 147 -2.88 5.28 -5.93
C THR A 147 -4.26 5.67 -6.43
N ASP A 148 -4.61 6.95 -6.30
CA ASP A 148 -5.83 7.48 -6.90
C ASP A 148 -5.50 8.70 -7.76
N LEU A 149 -6.07 8.74 -8.96
CA LEU A 149 -5.81 9.80 -9.93
C LEU A 149 -6.63 11.07 -9.68
N SER A 150 -7.58 11.02 -8.75
CA SER A 150 -8.53 12.09 -8.52
C SER A 150 -8.03 13.12 -7.50
N THR A 151 -7.09 12.74 -6.62
CA THR A 151 -6.43 13.66 -5.67
C THR A 151 -5.22 14.38 -6.28
N ALA A 152 -4.57 13.79 -7.29
CA ALA A 152 -3.49 14.43 -8.06
C ALA A 152 -3.92 15.76 -8.72
N ALA A 153 -5.21 15.93 -8.98
CA ALA A 153 -5.79 17.13 -9.59
C ALA A 153 -6.15 18.24 -8.59
N LYS A 154 -6.11 18.01 -7.27
CA LYS A 154 -6.53 19.00 -6.27
C LYS A 154 -5.64 19.02 -5.06
N SER A 155 -4.62 19.86 -5.12
CA SER A 155 -3.87 20.32 -3.96
C SER A 155 -4.03 21.83 -3.81
N GLN A 156 -5.25 22.31 -3.55
CA GLN A 156 -5.47 23.60 -2.91
C GLN A 156 -6.58 23.50 -1.86
N THR A 157 -6.19 23.82 -0.62
CA THR A 157 -7.05 24.20 0.49
C THR A 157 -8.04 25.26 0.02
N GLY A 158 -9.33 24.98 0.17
CA GLY A 158 -10.40 25.96 -0.07
C GLY A 158 -10.75 26.19 -1.54
N SER A 159 -11.31 25.19 -2.23
CA SER A 159 -12.24 25.46 -3.33
C SER A 159 -13.05 24.22 -3.66
N SER A 160 -14.35 24.29 -3.36
CA SER A 160 -15.37 23.45 -3.99
C SER A 160 -15.30 23.71 -5.49
N SER A 161 -14.76 22.77 -6.27
CA SER A 161 -14.85 22.86 -7.73
C SER A 161 -15.26 21.53 -8.31
N SER A 162 -16.44 21.53 -8.94
CA SER A 162 -16.94 20.47 -9.81
C SER A 162 -15.89 20.17 -10.89
N HIS A 163 -15.42 18.93 -11.00
CA HIS A 163 -14.37 18.59 -11.98
C HIS A 163 -14.91 17.68 -13.07
N ASN A 164 -15.31 18.32 -14.17
CA ASN A 164 -15.29 17.71 -15.50
C ASN A 164 -13.85 17.83 -16.03
N SER A 165 -12.98 16.86 -15.71
CA SER A 165 -11.59 16.86 -16.20
C SER A 165 -11.56 16.42 -17.65
N ASN A 166 -11.18 17.33 -18.55
CA ASN A 166 -10.84 16.99 -19.93
C ASN A 166 -9.68 15.99 -19.95
N LYS A 167 -9.81 14.90 -20.73
CA LYS A 167 -8.83 13.80 -20.87
C LYS A 167 -7.37 14.26 -21.08
N HIS A 168 -7.18 15.46 -21.65
CA HIS A 168 -5.88 16.10 -21.88
C HIS A 168 -5.15 16.54 -20.58
N GLU A 169 -5.88 17.09 -19.60
CA GLU A 169 -5.33 17.51 -18.29
C GLU A 169 -4.85 16.31 -17.49
N LEU A 170 -5.63 15.22 -17.48
CA LEU A 170 -5.27 13.98 -16.79
C LEU A 170 -3.98 13.35 -17.36
N GLY A 171 -3.76 13.48 -18.68
CA GLY A 171 -2.54 13.01 -19.34
C GLY A 171 -1.29 13.79 -18.90
N LEU A 172 -1.40 15.12 -18.77
CA LEU A 172 -0.32 15.99 -18.30
C LEU A 172 0.03 15.69 -16.83
N ILE A 173 -0.99 15.52 -15.98
CA ILE A 173 -0.80 15.19 -14.55
C ILE A 173 -0.06 13.86 -14.40
N LYS A 174 -0.48 12.82 -15.13
CA LYS A 174 0.20 11.52 -15.13
C LYS A 174 1.66 11.66 -15.53
N LYS A 175 1.97 12.38 -16.61
CA LYS A 175 3.35 12.59 -17.09
C LYS A 175 4.21 13.32 -16.06
N THR A 176 3.68 14.36 -15.41
CA THR A 176 4.38 15.12 -14.36
C THR A 176 4.66 14.25 -13.14
N ILE A 177 3.68 13.47 -12.68
CA ILE A 177 3.87 12.55 -11.54
C ILE A 177 4.95 11.51 -11.87
N CYS A 178 4.93 10.93 -13.07
CA CYS A 178 5.92 9.95 -13.46
C CYS A 178 7.32 10.53 -13.58
N TYR A 179 7.44 11.77 -14.08
CA TYR A 179 8.72 12.47 -14.10
C TYR A 179 9.27 12.70 -12.67
N LEU A 180 8.41 13.13 -11.74
CA LEU A 180 8.79 13.34 -10.35
C LEU A 180 9.18 12.04 -9.64
N LEU A 181 8.42 10.97 -9.85
CA LEU A 181 8.71 9.65 -9.28
C LEU A 181 9.97 9.03 -9.88
N SER A 182 10.26 9.29 -11.15
CA SER A 182 11.47 8.78 -11.82
C SER A 182 12.75 9.31 -11.17
N TRP A 183 12.74 10.55 -10.65
CA TRP A 183 13.89 11.12 -9.95
C TRP A 183 14.27 10.36 -8.67
N VAL A 184 13.29 9.72 -8.02
CA VAL A 184 13.51 8.87 -6.84
C VAL A 184 13.42 7.37 -7.14
N GLY A 185 13.35 6.98 -8.43
CA GLY A 185 13.21 5.58 -8.84
C GLY A 185 11.93 4.90 -8.35
N ALA A 186 10.89 5.67 -8.01
CA ALA A 186 9.61 5.16 -7.52
C ALA A 186 8.57 4.99 -8.64
N ASP A 187 8.88 5.42 -9.86
CA ASP A 187 8.01 5.32 -11.05
C ASP A 187 7.66 3.87 -11.38
N GLN A 188 8.57 2.93 -11.11
CA GLN A 188 8.37 1.49 -11.31
C GLN A 188 7.26 0.88 -10.43
N TYR A 189 6.90 1.54 -9.31
CA TYR A 189 5.88 1.07 -8.37
C TYR A 189 4.47 1.60 -8.71
N VAL A 190 4.37 2.53 -9.66
CA VAL A 190 3.13 3.17 -10.10
C VAL A 190 2.80 2.72 -11.51
N GLY A 191 1.71 1.99 -11.70
CA GLY A 191 1.38 1.30 -12.94
C GLY A 191 1.09 2.21 -14.12
N PHE A 192 0.63 3.45 -13.91
CA PHE A 192 0.49 4.44 -14.98
C PHE A 192 1.82 5.10 -15.39
N CYS A 193 2.88 4.94 -14.60
CA CYS A 193 4.23 5.40 -14.94
C CYS A 193 5.09 4.33 -15.61
N ARG A 194 4.72 3.07 -15.41
CA ARG A 194 5.41 1.93 -15.98
C ARG A 194 5.12 1.77 -17.47
N LYS A 195 6.17 1.53 -18.27
CA LYS A 195 6.02 1.28 -19.70
C LYS A 195 5.38 -0.09 -19.95
N PRO A 196 4.52 -0.25 -20.98
CA PRO A 196 3.71 -1.46 -21.18
C PRO A 196 4.50 -2.72 -21.59
N ASN A 197 5.81 -2.66 -21.81
CA ASN A 197 6.62 -3.77 -22.34
C ASN A 197 7.63 -4.36 -21.35
N ASP A 198 7.55 -4.01 -20.07
CA ASP A 198 8.41 -4.58 -19.04
C ASP A 198 7.83 -5.92 -18.56
N ASN A 199 8.21 -7.02 -19.21
CA ASN A 199 7.91 -8.42 -18.81
C ASN A 199 8.54 -8.84 -17.44
N ASN A 200 8.84 -7.87 -16.59
CA ASN A 200 9.61 -8.04 -15.35
C ASN A 200 8.73 -8.16 -14.09
N ASP A 201 7.41 -8.28 -14.22
CA ASP A 201 6.46 -8.38 -13.09
C ASP A 201 6.88 -9.45 -12.06
N LYS A 202 7.38 -10.59 -12.52
CA LYS A 202 7.87 -11.67 -11.63
C LYS A 202 9.29 -11.44 -11.10
N LYS A 203 10.11 -10.60 -11.74
CA LYS A 203 11.51 -10.35 -11.36
C LYS A 203 11.71 -9.13 -10.46
N SER A 204 10.79 -8.15 -10.50
CA SER A 204 10.85 -6.94 -9.66
C SER A 204 10.17 -7.11 -8.30
N GLY A 205 9.41 -8.19 -8.09
CA GLY A 205 8.61 -8.41 -6.87
C GLY A 205 7.45 -7.41 -6.75
N ILE A 206 6.94 -6.92 -7.88
CA ILE A 206 5.86 -5.93 -7.96
C ILE A 206 4.63 -6.60 -8.60
N GLN A 207 3.52 -6.69 -7.87
CA GLN A 207 2.24 -7.17 -8.38
C GLN A 207 1.25 -6.01 -8.47
N ILE A 208 0.72 -5.71 -9.66
CA ILE A 208 -0.29 -4.67 -9.85
C ILE A 208 -1.66 -5.32 -9.93
N ASN A 209 -2.53 -5.03 -8.98
CA ASN A 209 -3.90 -5.53 -8.98
C ASN A 209 -4.83 -4.49 -9.62
N LYS A 210 -5.14 -4.67 -10.91
CA LYS A 210 -6.06 -3.82 -11.66
C LYS A 210 -7.47 -4.39 -11.60
N ASN A 211 -8.27 -3.96 -10.62
CA ASN A 211 -9.66 -4.43 -10.46
C ASN A 211 -10.71 -3.31 -10.35
N PHE A 212 -10.35 -2.05 -10.63
CA PHE A 212 -11.23 -0.89 -10.45
C PHE A 212 -11.67 -0.17 -11.73
N GLY A 213 -11.43 -0.75 -12.91
CA GLY A 213 -11.72 -0.10 -14.19
C GLY A 213 -10.71 1.01 -14.54
N THR A 214 -11.03 1.86 -15.52
CA THR A 214 -10.11 2.91 -16.04
C THR A 214 -10.01 4.16 -15.17
N ASP A 215 -11.00 4.39 -14.32
CA ASP A 215 -11.17 5.64 -13.56
C ASP A 215 -11.04 5.44 -12.04
N GLY A 216 -10.90 4.19 -11.60
CA GLY A 216 -10.72 3.85 -10.20
C GLY A 216 -9.25 3.83 -9.75
N PRO A 217 -9.01 3.62 -8.45
CA PRO A 217 -7.67 3.58 -7.88
C PRO A 217 -6.89 2.36 -8.37
N GLU A 218 -5.56 2.43 -8.32
CA GLU A 218 -4.66 1.32 -8.58
C GLU A 218 -3.97 0.88 -7.30
N ILE A 219 -3.86 -0.44 -7.10
CA ILE A 219 -3.15 -1.03 -5.96
C ILE A 219 -1.94 -1.79 -6.46
N SER A 220 -0.76 -1.39 -5.98
CA SER A 220 0.53 -2.02 -6.30
C SER A 220 1.11 -2.66 -5.04
N ILE A 221 1.46 -3.93 -5.12
CA ILE A 221 2.12 -4.67 -4.06
C ILE A 221 3.61 -4.69 -4.38
N VAL A 222 4.46 -4.28 -3.44
CA VAL A 222 5.91 -4.31 -3.56
C VAL A 222 6.46 -5.19 -2.45
N SER A 223 6.95 -6.36 -2.82
CA SER A 223 7.27 -7.43 -1.88
C SER A 223 8.71 -7.95 -1.97
N LYS A 224 9.57 -7.28 -2.75
CA LYS A 224 10.96 -7.72 -3.00
C LYS A 224 11.86 -7.62 -1.76
N GLY A 225 11.60 -6.65 -0.89
CA GLY A 225 12.32 -6.45 0.36
C GLY A 225 11.65 -7.11 1.57
N CYS A 226 10.55 -7.84 1.34
CA CYS A 226 10.01 -8.80 2.28
C CYS A 226 10.72 -10.16 2.13
#